data_AF-A0A815YQP2-F1
#
_entry.id   AF-A0A815YQP2-F1
#
_cell.length_a   1.000
_cell.length_b   1.000
_cell.length_c   1.000
_cell.angle_alpha   90.00
_cell.angle_beta   90.00
_cell.angle_gamma   90.00
#
_symmetry.space_group_name_H-M   'P 1'
#
loop_
_entity.id
_entity.type
_entity.pdbx_description
1 polymer ?
#
loop_
_entity_poly.entity_id
_entity_poly.type
_entity_poly.pdbx_seq_one_letter_code
_entity_poly.pdbx_strand_id
1 'polypeptide(L)'
;MPHAKLSVLNQNLELYYEIHGSGKNKILFIMGLLTDGAAWTFQSEFFSQQSEYQCVTYDNRGIAGSSSPFTFQYTTTQMAKDAIALIDHLNWIKCHVVGISMGGMIALEFALLAPERVLSLTLLATHAGGLAGRAPFVGIHHIFRSFVIRDEHLLIENSLEMLYGSKTLADSEKRKVFYNYHIERFKKRIRPKLIGILGQLLAVQRHYVSYADLLKIRYSPFDCLIMVGTEDRLVREANSYIIQRTLGCRLVKLEHAGHGLLGECAKEINEELFNFFESIRTNDSSRIKREVPEEYKTEIKALEQCCQHRTHCLIYDIVGLINGLFIGMILYILLTIVGLTKGQLTGIHFTMNTVILIGCLNGFRRAIKCIYHAFHARQFVQKHQLLLDRAAHHGGIGVALPEESKNGIPHGCGFEYPIHSIIFIISLIGIIYQQKLI
;
A
#
# COMPACT_ATOMS: atom_id res chain seq x y z
N MET A 1 17.17 -8.31 25.88
CA MET A 1 16.16 -7.66 25.01
C MET A 1 16.70 -6.31 24.64
N PRO A 2 16.75 -5.91 23.36
CA PRO A 2 17.11 -4.54 23.05
C PRO A 2 16.09 -3.59 23.65
N HIS A 3 16.55 -2.44 24.09
CA HIS A 3 15.74 -1.50 24.86
C HIS A 3 14.65 -0.90 23.98
N ALA A 4 13.42 -1.35 24.20
CA ALA A 4 12.21 -0.63 23.83
C ALA A 4 12.31 0.81 24.32
N LYS A 5 12.13 1.78 23.42
CA LYS A 5 12.17 3.20 23.76
C LYS A 5 10.96 3.90 23.17
N LEU A 6 10.33 4.74 23.99
CA LEU A 6 9.35 5.72 23.55
C LEU A 6 10.09 7.03 23.27
N SER A 7 9.89 7.60 22.09
CA SER A 7 10.45 8.91 21.75
C SER A 7 9.35 9.88 21.37
N VAL A 8 9.36 11.06 21.98
CA VAL A 8 8.49 12.20 21.64
C VAL A 8 9.09 12.91 20.43
N LEU A 9 8.51 12.71 19.25
CA LEU A 9 9.03 13.30 18.00
C LEU A 9 8.54 14.74 17.79
N ASN A 10 7.37 15.07 18.33
CA ASN A 10 6.77 16.39 18.48
C ASN A 10 5.91 16.33 19.75
N GLN A 11 5.62 17.45 20.44
CA GLN A 11 4.99 17.49 21.78
C GLN A 11 3.67 16.68 21.95
N ASN A 12 3.13 16.06 20.90
CA ASN A 12 1.93 15.22 20.88
C ASN A 12 2.09 13.83 20.20
N LEU A 13 3.30 13.37 19.86
CA LEU A 13 3.51 12.05 19.24
C LEU A 13 4.69 11.29 19.86
N GLU A 14 4.38 10.19 20.53
CA GLU A 14 5.34 9.19 20.98
C GLU A 14 5.35 7.97 20.06
N LEU A 15 6.52 7.56 19.59
CA LEU A 15 6.71 6.29 18.89
C LEU A 15 7.46 5.27 19.74
N TYR A 16 6.95 4.04 19.77
CA TYR A 16 7.66 2.87 20.28
C TYR A 16 8.59 2.31 19.21
N TYR A 17 9.84 2.03 19.56
CA TYR A 17 10.81 1.38 18.68
C TYR A 17 11.78 0.45 19.42
N GLU A 18 12.37 -0.47 18.67
CA GLU A 18 13.42 -1.39 19.12
C GLU A 18 14.61 -1.36 18.16
N ILE A 19 15.83 -1.37 18.72
CA ILE A 19 17.08 -1.40 17.95
C ILE A 19 17.73 -2.78 18.07
N HIS A 20 18.05 -3.42 16.96
CA HIS A 20 18.71 -4.74 16.96
C HIS A 20 20.07 -4.65 16.27
N GLY A 21 21.11 -5.22 16.88
CA GLY A 21 22.49 -5.10 16.39
C GLY A 21 23.14 -3.75 16.69
N SER A 22 24.38 -3.58 16.26
CA SER A 22 25.21 -2.40 16.59
C SER A 22 26.09 -1.91 15.43
N GLY A 23 25.96 -2.52 14.25
CA GLY A 23 26.79 -2.21 13.09
C GLY A 23 26.52 -0.85 12.47
N LYS A 24 27.41 -0.45 11.56
CA LYS A 24 27.37 0.85 10.87
C LYS A 24 26.28 0.94 9.80
N ASN A 25 25.90 -0.19 9.19
CA ASN A 25 24.88 -0.22 8.14
C ASN A 25 23.50 -0.24 8.76
N LYS A 26 22.73 0.82 8.50
CA LYS A 26 21.46 1.08 9.19
C LYS A 26 20.29 0.55 8.36
N ILE A 27 19.37 -0.18 8.98
CA ILE A 27 18.16 -0.70 8.33
C ILE A 27 16.93 -0.19 9.09
N LEU A 28 16.04 0.49 8.39
CA LEU A 28 14.75 0.94 8.89
C LEU A 28 13.66 0.01 8.37
N PHE A 29 13.03 -0.74 9.27
CA PHE A 29 11.91 -1.63 8.95
C PHE A 29 10.57 -0.94 9.26
N ILE A 30 9.69 -0.85 8.24
CA ILE A 30 8.39 -0.18 8.33
C ILE A 30 7.27 -1.21 8.17
N MET A 31 6.48 -1.39 9.23
CA MET A 31 5.41 -2.40 9.27
C MET A 31 4.14 -1.97 8.52
N GLY A 32 3.35 -2.97 8.12
CA GLY A 32 2.05 -2.82 7.49
C GLY A 32 0.90 -2.44 8.43
N LEU A 33 -0.29 -2.41 7.84
CA LEU A 33 -1.56 -2.03 8.47
C LEU A 33 -1.86 -2.87 9.72
N LEU A 34 -2.24 -2.21 10.83
CA LEU A 34 -2.71 -2.82 12.08
C LEU A 34 -1.76 -3.85 12.71
N THR A 35 -0.48 -3.80 12.34
CA THR A 35 0.55 -4.72 12.83
C THR A 35 1.69 -3.93 13.46
N ASP A 36 2.20 -4.41 14.60
CA ASP A 36 3.32 -3.80 15.33
C ASP A 36 4.69 -4.16 14.71
N GLY A 37 5.71 -3.38 15.06
CA GLY A 37 7.07 -3.54 14.56
C GLY A 37 7.68 -4.92 14.84
N ALA A 38 7.23 -5.61 15.90
CA ALA A 38 7.75 -6.93 16.27
C ALA A 38 7.41 -8.03 15.25
N ALA A 39 6.53 -7.79 14.27
CA ALA A 39 6.35 -8.75 13.16
C ALA A 39 7.57 -8.85 12.22
N TRP A 40 8.54 -7.94 12.32
CA TRP A 40 9.85 -8.05 11.66
C TRP A 40 10.83 -9.00 12.35
N THR A 41 10.43 -9.72 13.42
CA THR A 41 11.34 -10.54 14.25
C THR A 41 12.28 -11.43 13.44
N PHE A 42 11.79 -12.08 12.37
CA PHE A 42 12.59 -12.98 11.53
C PHE A 42 13.71 -12.25 10.77
N GLN A 43 13.46 -11.01 10.35
CA GLN A 43 14.44 -10.17 9.66
C GLN A 43 15.37 -9.48 10.67
N SER A 44 14.80 -8.89 11.72
CA SER A 44 15.60 -8.15 12.71
C SER A 44 16.55 -9.07 13.48
N GLU A 45 16.14 -10.29 13.83
CA GLU A 45 17.03 -11.27 14.47
C GLU A 45 18.17 -11.68 13.53
N PHE A 46 17.88 -12.00 12.27
CA PHE A 46 18.88 -12.36 11.28
C PHE A 46 19.94 -11.26 11.10
N PHE A 47 19.50 -10.02 10.87
CA PHE A 47 20.44 -8.91 10.67
C PHE A 47 21.15 -8.49 11.96
N SER A 48 20.57 -8.70 13.13
CA SER A 48 21.24 -8.40 14.41
C SER A 48 22.44 -9.29 14.70
N GLN A 49 22.49 -10.48 14.09
CA GLN A 49 23.62 -11.41 14.16
C GLN A 49 24.75 -11.03 13.18
N GLN A 50 24.46 -10.16 12.21
CA GLN A 50 25.46 -9.64 11.28
C GLN A 50 26.15 -8.43 11.92
N SER A 51 27.45 -8.55 12.21
CA SER A 51 28.21 -7.51 12.95
C SER A 51 28.18 -6.12 12.28
N GLU A 52 28.02 -6.08 10.96
CA GLU A 52 28.01 -4.85 10.17
C GLU A 52 26.66 -4.12 10.16
N TYR A 53 25.58 -4.72 10.69
CA TYR A 53 24.23 -4.18 10.61
C TYR A 53 23.66 -3.74 11.95
N GLN A 54 22.83 -2.69 11.90
CA GLN A 54 21.95 -2.26 12.98
C GLN A 54 20.58 -1.96 12.38
N CYS A 55 19.56 -2.59 12.94
CA CYS A 55 18.17 -2.47 12.50
C CYS A 55 17.37 -1.67 13.51
N VAL A 56 16.37 -0.93 13.04
CA VAL A 56 15.30 -0.41 13.87
C VAL A 56 13.96 -0.91 13.36
N THR A 57 13.14 -1.44 14.26
CA THR A 57 11.73 -1.71 14.06
C THR A 57 10.94 -0.72 14.94
N TYR A 58 9.75 -0.32 14.50
CA TYR A 58 8.92 0.60 15.27
C TYR A 58 7.44 0.39 15.00
N ASP A 59 6.63 0.85 15.95
CA ASP A 59 5.18 0.86 15.81
C ASP A 59 4.75 2.14 15.12
N ASN A 60 4.06 2.03 13.99
CA ASN A 60 3.47 3.19 13.33
C ASN A 60 2.50 3.94 14.29
N ARG A 61 2.25 5.23 14.05
CA ARG A 61 1.19 5.94 14.78
C ARG A 61 -0.13 5.16 14.74
N GLY A 62 -0.83 5.10 15.88
CA GLY A 62 -2.13 4.45 15.99
C GLY A 62 -2.10 2.93 16.26
N ILE A 63 -0.93 2.30 16.35
CA ILE A 63 -0.81 0.86 16.66
C ILE A 63 0.08 0.61 17.89
N ALA A 64 -0.28 -0.43 18.63
CA ALA A 64 0.47 -0.99 19.74
C ALA A 64 1.06 0.03 20.73
N GLY A 65 2.39 0.11 20.85
CA GLY A 65 3.09 0.97 21.82
C GLY A 65 3.14 2.46 21.43
N SER A 66 2.72 2.81 20.21
CA SER A 66 2.79 4.18 19.71
C SER A 66 1.51 4.99 19.96
N SER A 67 1.71 6.31 20.05
CA SER A 67 0.64 7.29 20.21
C SER A 67 -0.42 7.18 19.12
N SER A 68 -1.68 7.42 19.50
CA SER A 68 -2.83 7.46 18.61
C SER A 68 -3.45 8.85 18.61
N PRO A 69 -2.79 9.86 18.01
CA PRO A 69 -3.26 11.24 18.05
C PRO A 69 -4.64 11.37 17.38
N PHE A 70 -5.48 12.26 17.91
CA PHE A 70 -6.75 12.64 17.31
C PHE A 70 -6.45 13.63 16.17
N THR A 71 -6.88 13.37 14.92
CA THR A 71 -6.98 14.30 13.75
C THR A 71 -6.79 13.60 12.38
N PHE A 72 -6.93 14.35 11.29
CA PHE A 72 -6.55 14.05 9.89
C PHE A 72 -5.05 13.75 9.66
N GLN A 73 -4.26 13.52 10.70
CA GLN A 73 -2.81 13.27 10.60
C GLN A 73 -2.46 11.83 10.18
N TYR A 74 -3.43 11.01 9.79
CA TYR A 74 -3.17 9.69 9.26
C TYR A 74 -3.13 9.74 7.73
N THR A 75 -1.93 9.97 7.21
CA THR A 75 -1.56 9.79 5.81
C THR A 75 -0.24 9.02 5.75
N THR A 76 0.01 8.32 4.66
CA THR A 76 1.29 7.64 4.43
C THR A 76 2.45 8.64 4.40
N THR A 77 2.23 9.84 3.84
CA THR A 77 3.20 10.95 3.88
C THR A 77 3.51 11.38 5.31
N GLN A 78 2.51 11.50 6.20
CA GLN A 78 2.75 11.85 7.60
C GLN A 78 3.50 10.74 8.33
N MET A 79 3.16 9.48 8.11
CA MET A 79 3.89 8.34 8.68
C MET A 79 5.34 8.29 8.18
N ALA A 80 5.60 8.68 6.93
CA ALA A 80 6.97 8.80 6.41
C ALA A 80 7.75 9.90 7.10
N LYS A 81 7.13 11.06 7.39
CA LYS A 81 7.75 12.11 8.21
C LYS A 81 8.08 11.63 9.62
N ASP A 82 7.23 10.78 10.21
CA ASP A 82 7.50 10.20 11.52
C ASP A 82 8.70 9.26 11.47
N ALA A 83 8.82 8.45 10.41
CA ALA A 83 9.95 7.57 10.18
C ALA A 83 11.26 8.36 9.98
N ILE A 84 11.20 9.50 9.26
CA ILE A 84 12.34 10.43 9.11
C ILE A 84 12.72 11.01 10.49
N ALA A 85 11.75 11.50 11.26
CA ALA A 85 12.00 12.03 12.59
C ALA A 85 12.56 10.97 13.56
N LEU A 86 12.15 9.70 13.41
CA LEU A 86 12.74 8.59 14.17
C LEU A 86 14.23 8.40 13.83
N ILE A 87 14.61 8.38 12.55
CA ILE A 87 16.03 8.23 12.20
C ILE A 87 16.86 9.46 12.58
N ASP A 88 16.27 10.65 12.59
CA ASP A 88 16.90 11.87 13.11
C ASP A 88 17.16 11.75 14.62
N HIS A 89 16.16 11.28 15.39
CA HIS A 89 16.30 11.00 16.82
C HIS A 89 17.41 9.98 17.10
N LEU A 90 17.60 9.00 16.21
CA LEU A 90 18.65 8.00 16.30
C LEU A 90 20.02 8.49 15.79
N ASN A 91 20.11 9.72 15.28
CA ASN A 91 21.30 10.29 14.64
C ASN A 91 21.78 9.47 13.43
N TRP A 92 20.86 8.86 12.69
CA TRP A 92 21.19 8.08 11.49
C TRP A 92 21.17 8.97 10.25
N ILE A 93 22.33 9.14 9.60
CA ILE A 93 22.43 9.99 8.40
C ILE A 93 21.76 9.34 7.19
N LYS A 94 21.96 8.03 6.95
CA LYS A 94 21.28 7.28 5.90
C LYS A 94 20.97 5.86 6.37
N CYS A 95 19.97 5.23 5.77
CA CYS A 95 19.63 3.84 6.04
C CYS A 95 19.05 3.13 4.80
N HIS A 96 19.11 1.80 4.79
CA HIS A 96 18.26 0.97 3.95
C HIS A 96 16.81 1.08 4.46
N VAL A 97 15.87 1.44 3.58
CA VAL A 97 14.46 1.60 3.94
C VAL A 97 13.69 0.40 3.41
N VAL A 98 13.08 -0.37 4.31
CA VAL A 98 12.38 -1.62 3.98
C VAL A 98 10.96 -1.52 4.49
N GLY A 99 9.97 -1.60 3.59
CA GLY A 99 8.56 -1.48 3.94
C GLY A 99 7.71 -2.60 3.37
N ILE A 100 6.80 -3.14 4.18
CA ILE A 100 5.81 -4.13 3.73
C ILE A 100 4.39 -3.56 3.73
N SER A 101 3.60 -3.83 2.68
CA SER A 101 2.18 -3.44 2.64
C SER A 101 2.01 -1.92 2.80
N MET A 102 1.23 -1.46 3.78
CA MET A 102 1.19 -0.04 4.18
C MET A 102 2.59 0.54 4.46
N GLY A 103 3.49 -0.24 5.04
CA GLY A 103 4.88 0.16 5.25
C GLY A 103 5.65 0.41 3.96
N GLY A 104 5.33 -0.32 2.87
CA GLY A 104 5.86 -0.04 1.54
C GLY A 104 5.33 1.28 0.95
N MET A 105 4.08 1.61 1.24
CA MET A 105 3.49 2.92 0.87
C MET A 105 4.19 4.06 1.60
N ILE A 106 4.48 3.87 2.89
CA ILE A 106 5.25 4.81 3.71
C ILE A 106 6.70 4.91 3.18
N ALA A 107 7.31 3.80 2.78
CA ALA A 107 8.66 3.78 2.23
C ALA A 107 8.77 4.53 0.88
N LEU A 108 7.75 4.45 0.01
CA LEU A 108 7.67 5.26 -1.20
C LEU A 108 7.65 6.76 -0.87
N GLU A 109 6.83 7.17 0.10
CA GLU A 109 6.72 8.56 0.55
C GLU A 109 8.03 9.04 1.21
N PHE A 110 8.67 8.18 2.00
CA PHE A 110 9.99 8.46 2.59
C PHE A 110 11.01 8.77 1.50
N ALA A 111 11.07 7.90 0.48
CA ALA A 111 12.01 8.02 -0.64
C ALA A 111 11.79 9.31 -1.46
N LEU A 112 10.56 9.83 -1.51
CA LEU A 112 10.24 11.10 -2.16
C LEU A 112 10.59 12.31 -1.29
N LEU A 113 10.34 12.22 0.02
CA LEU A 113 10.55 13.31 0.97
C LEU A 113 12.02 13.54 1.30
N ALA A 114 12.82 12.48 1.36
CA ALA A 114 14.21 12.52 1.81
C ALA A 114 15.10 11.52 1.04
N PRO A 115 15.19 11.62 -0.31
CA PRO A 115 15.94 10.67 -1.14
C PRO A 115 17.44 10.58 -0.76
N GLU A 116 18.02 11.66 -0.25
CA GLU A 116 19.41 11.71 0.22
C GLU A 116 19.66 10.87 1.48
N ARG A 117 18.61 10.50 2.22
CA ARG A 117 18.65 9.68 3.44
C ARG A 117 18.53 8.18 3.15
N VAL A 118 18.31 7.79 1.89
CA VAL A 118 18.08 6.40 1.49
C VAL A 118 19.35 5.79 0.90
N LEU A 119 19.82 4.67 1.48
CA LEU A 119 20.90 3.84 0.91
C LEU A 119 20.37 2.90 -0.19
N SER A 120 19.23 2.29 0.09
CA SER A 120 18.41 1.52 -0.84
C SER A 120 16.96 1.44 -0.36
N LEU A 121 16.05 1.13 -1.28
CA LEU A 121 14.61 1.02 -1.03
C LEU A 121 14.12 -0.41 -1.32
N THR A 122 13.56 -1.09 -0.34
CA THR A 122 12.90 -2.38 -0.54
C THR A 122 11.40 -2.29 -0.28
N LEU A 123 10.61 -2.73 -1.27
CA LEU A 123 9.16 -2.71 -1.26
C LEU A 123 8.61 -4.15 -1.26
N LEU A 124 7.96 -4.55 -0.17
CA LEU A 124 7.39 -5.87 0.00
C LEU A 124 5.86 -5.79 -0.08
N ALA A 125 5.24 -6.58 -0.95
CA ALA A 125 3.77 -6.73 -1.05
C ALA A 125 3.00 -5.40 -0.90
N THR A 126 3.29 -4.40 -1.76
CA THR A 126 2.74 -3.04 -1.65
C THR A 126 2.22 -2.52 -2.98
N HIS A 127 1.67 -1.31 -2.99
CA HIS A 127 1.13 -0.64 -4.18
C HIS A 127 1.37 0.88 -4.13
N ALA A 128 1.41 1.53 -5.30
CA ALA A 128 1.48 2.99 -5.40
C ALA A 128 0.11 3.69 -5.29
N GLY A 129 -0.98 2.93 -5.09
CA GLY A 129 -2.33 3.47 -4.92
C GLY A 129 -3.17 3.46 -6.20
N GLY A 130 -4.19 4.31 -6.25
CA GLY A 130 -5.13 4.38 -7.37
C GLY A 130 -6.05 3.15 -7.48
N LEU A 131 -6.67 2.95 -8.65
CA LEU A 131 -7.61 1.82 -8.86
C LEU A 131 -6.94 0.45 -8.72
N ALA A 132 -5.65 0.34 -9.07
CA ALA A 132 -4.88 -0.89 -8.94
C ALA A 132 -4.57 -1.25 -7.47
N GLY A 133 -4.43 -0.24 -6.60
CA GLY A 133 -4.20 -0.40 -5.17
C GLY A 133 -5.41 -0.89 -4.36
N ARG A 134 -6.56 -1.16 -4.99
CA ARG A 134 -7.70 -1.71 -4.26
C ARG A 134 -7.41 -3.14 -3.80
N ALA A 135 -7.59 -3.39 -2.50
CA ALA A 135 -7.50 -4.72 -1.93
C ALA A 135 -8.46 -5.69 -2.62
N PRO A 136 -8.07 -6.96 -2.85
CA PRO A 136 -8.96 -8.00 -3.34
C PRO A 136 -10.18 -8.17 -2.44
N PHE A 137 -11.32 -8.58 -3.01
CA PHE A 137 -12.54 -8.83 -2.22
C PHE A 137 -12.30 -9.88 -1.12
N VAL A 138 -11.51 -10.92 -1.40
CA VAL A 138 -11.11 -11.93 -0.42
C VAL A 138 -10.36 -11.31 0.76
N GLY A 139 -9.40 -10.42 0.50
CA GLY A 139 -8.68 -9.69 1.55
C GLY A 139 -9.58 -8.80 2.38
N ILE A 140 -10.47 -8.03 1.72
CA ILE A 140 -11.47 -7.20 2.38
C ILE A 140 -12.35 -8.07 3.30
N HIS A 141 -12.83 -9.22 2.81
CA HIS A 141 -13.63 -10.15 3.59
C HIS A 141 -12.92 -10.61 4.87
N HIS A 142 -11.66 -11.03 4.78
CA HIS A 142 -10.90 -11.46 5.96
C HIS A 142 -10.65 -10.33 6.96
N ILE A 143 -10.34 -9.11 6.48
CA ILE A 143 -10.19 -7.93 7.34
C ILE A 143 -11.49 -7.66 8.11
N PHE A 144 -12.63 -7.64 7.42
CA PHE A 144 -13.94 -7.43 8.06
C PHE A 144 -14.26 -8.52 9.08
N ARG A 145 -14.00 -9.78 8.75
CA ARG A 145 -14.18 -10.90 9.68
C ARG A 145 -13.36 -10.73 10.95
N SER A 146 -12.12 -10.24 10.86
CA SER A 146 -11.25 -10.00 12.02
C SER A 146 -11.83 -9.00 13.03
N PHE A 147 -12.73 -8.10 12.62
CA PHE A 147 -13.41 -7.18 13.53
C PHE A 147 -14.63 -7.78 14.24
N VAL A 148 -15.22 -8.84 13.66
CA VAL A 148 -16.46 -9.46 14.13
C VAL A 148 -16.19 -10.71 14.97
N ILE A 149 -15.20 -11.51 14.58
CA ILE A 149 -14.86 -12.75 15.28
C ILE A 149 -14.39 -12.43 16.70
N ARG A 150 -15.07 -13.04 17.69
CA ARG A 150 -14.71 -12.95 19.11
C ARG A 150 -13.95 -14.18 19.61
N ASP A 151 -14.20 -15.32 19.00
CA ASP A 151 -13.51 -16.57 19.30
C ASP A 151 -12.05 -16.50 18.83
N GLU A 152 -11.13 -16.83 19.74
CA GLU A 152 -9.69 -16.70 19.49
C GLU A 152 -9.22 -17.65 18.39
N HIS A 153 -9.64 -18.92 18.45
CA HIS A 153 -9.27 -19.94 17.48
C HIS A 153 -9.72 -19.54 16.07
N LEU A 154 -11.00 -19.18 15.90
CA LEU A 154 -11.54 -18.72 14.61
C LEU A 154 -10.85 -17.46 14.08
N LEU A 155 -10.37 -16.58 14.97
CA LEU A 155 -9.65 -15.37 14.56
C LEU A 155 -8.24 -15.68 14.07
N ILE A 156 -7.56 -16.64 14.72
CA ILE A 156 -6.26 -17.13 14.27
C ILE A 156 -6.40 -17.87 12.95
N GLU A 157 -7.38 -18.76 12.82
CA GLU A 157 -7.72 -19.46 11.58
C GLU A 157 -7.99 -18.48 10.43
N ASN A 158 -8.80 -17.44 10.69
CA ASN A 158 -9.01 -16.37 9.73
C ASN A 158 -7.72 -15.63 9.35
N SER A 159 -6.79 -15.46 10.30
CA SER A 159 -5.49 -14.83 10.05
C SER A 159 -4.60 -15.73 9.19
N LEU A 160 -4.64 -17.05 9.39
CA LEU A 160 -3.86 -17.99 8.58
C LEU A 160 -4.30 -17.94 7.11
N GLU A 161 -5.60 -18.09 6.87
CA GLU A 161 -6.19 -18.05 5.52
C GLU A 161 -5.95 -16.70 4.82
N MET A 162 -5.98 -15.60 5.59
CA MET A 162 -5.71 -14.27 5.07
C MET A 162 -4.25 -14.06 4.67
N LEU A 163 -3.31 -14.60 5.45
CA LEU A 163 -1.89 -14.24 5.36
C LEU A 163 -1.05 -15.23 4.57
N TYR A 164 -1.29 -16.54 4.63
CA TYR A 164 -0.35 -17.52 4.10
C TYR A 164 -0.80 -18.13 2.77
N GLY A 165 0.16 -18.48 1.93
CA GLY A 165 -0.13 -19.11 0.64
C GLY A 165 -0.51 -20.58 0.77
N SER A 166 -0.99 -21.15 -0.33
CA SER A 166 -1.54 -22.51 -0.42
C SER A 166 -0.56 -23.57 0.08
N LYS A 167 0.73 -23.44 -0.25
CA LYS A 167 1.78 -24.38 0.16
C LYS A 167 1.94 -24.44 1.68
N THR A 168 1.88 -23.31 2.36
CA THR A 168 1.97 -23.26 3.83
C THR A 168 0.69 -23.72 4.50
N LEU A 169 -0.47 -23.41 3.92
CA LEU A 169 -1.76 -23.86 4.44
C LEU A 169 -1.96 -25.37 4.29
N ALA A 170 -1.42 -25.98 3.23
CA ALA A 170 -1.48 -27.42 2.97
C ALA A 170 -0.49 -28.23 3.83
N ASP A 171 0.59 -27.61 4.31
CA ASP A 171 1.60 -28.24 5.17
C ASP A 171 1.15 -28.17 6.64
N SER A 172 0.72 -29.30 7.21
CA SER A 172 0.17 -29.34 8.57
C SER A 172 1.16 -28.88 9.64
N GLU A 173 2.45 -29.16 9.47
CA GLU A 173 3.47 -28.78 10.44
C GLU A 173 3.76 -27.29 10.37
N LYS A 174 3.94 -26.72 9.17
CA LYS A 174 4.11 -25.27 9.00
C LYS A 174 2.89 -24.50 9.46
N ARG A 175 1.70 -24.97 9.10
CA ARG A 175 0.43 -24.38 9.54
C ARG A 175 0.35 -24.35 11.06
N LYS A 176 0.73 -25.42 11.75
CA LYS A 176 0.76 -25.48 13.22
C LYS A 176 1.78 -24.52 13.82
N VAL A 177 2.96 -24.37 13.19
CA VAL A 177 3.97 -23.38 13.61
C VAL A 177 3.40 -21.96 13.52
N PHE A 178 2.80 -21.58 12.39
CA PHE A 178 2.21 -20.25 12.24
C PHE A 178 0.97 -20.03 13.10
N TYR A 179 0.16 -21.06 13.31
CA TYR A 179 -0.96 -21.02 14.25
C TYR A 179 -0.47 -20.65 15.67
N ASN A 180 0.56 -21.35 16.17
CA ASN A 180 1.16 -21.07 17.47
C ASN A 180 1.83 -19.69 17.52
N TYR A 181 2.51 -19.29 16.45
CA TYR A 181 3.07 -17.94 16.32
C TYR A 181 1.99 -16.87 16.48
N HIS A 182 0.83 -17.03 15.83
CA HIS A 182 -0.27 -16.09 15.94
C HIS A 182 -0.94 -16.12 17.33
N ILE A 183 -1.06 -17.28 17.99
CA ILE A 183 -1.49 -17.34 19.41
C ILE A 183 -0.58 -16.46 20.28
N GLU A 184 0.74 -16.66 20.19
CA GLU A 184 1.68 -15.97 21.07
C GLU A 184 1.69 -14.47 20.82
N ARG A 185 1.59 -14.05 19.55
CA ARG A 185 1.41 -12.63 19.21
C ARG A 185 0.08 -12.09 19.73
N PHE A 186 -0.99 -12.86 19.61
CA PHE A 186 -2.31 -12.44 20.06
C PHE A 186 -2.35 -12.18 21.56
N LYS A 187 -1.70 -13.02 22.36
CA LYS A 187 -1.57 -12.84 23.81
C LYS A 187 -0.78 -11.59 24.20
N LYS A 188 0.23 -11.23 23.40
CA LYS A 188 1.13 -10.09 23.66
C LYS A 188 0.66 -8.78 23.04
N ARG A 189 -0.32 -8.81 22.14
CA ARG A 189 -0.74 -7.62 21.39
C ARG A 189 -1.34 -6.56 22.32
N ILE A 190 -0.96 -5.33 22.08
CA ILE A 190 -1.67 -4.17 22.62
C ILE A 190 -2.83 -3.87 21.67
N ARG A 191 -4.07 -3.87 22.18
CA ARG A 191 -5.24 -3.60 21.35
C ARG A 191 -5.21 -2.15 20.85
N PRO A 192 -5.25 -1.91 19.52
CA PRO A 192 -5.24 -0.56 19.00
C PRO A 192 -6.52 0.19 19.37
N LYS A 193 -6.37 1.52 19.56
CA LYS A 193 -7.50 2.42 19.75
C LYS A 193 -8.27 2.56 18.44
N LEU A 194 -9.60 2.72 18.51
CA LEU A 194 -10.46 2.86 17.32
C LEU A 194 -9.99 3.97 16.38
N ILE A 195 -9.53 5.10 16.91
CA ILE A 195 -9.00 6.21 16.12
C ILE A 195 -7.75 5.81 15.31
N GLY A 196 -6.87 4.99 15.88
CA GLY A 196 -5.69 4.48 15.19
C GLY A 196 -6.07 3.49 14.10
N ILE A 197 -7.04 2.62 14.37
CA ILE A 197 -7.58 1.67 13.38
C ILE A 197 -8.15 2.42 12.17
N LEU A 198 -9.08 3.34 12.41
CA LEU A 198 -9.72 4.13 11.35
C LEU A 198 -8.71 5.01 10.63
N GLY A 199 -7.76 5.59 11.37
CA GLY A 199 -6.69 6.40 10.82
C GLY A 199 -5.84 5.64 9.81
N GLN A 200 -5.30 4.48 10.19
CA GLN A 200 -4.47 3.67 9.28
C GLN A 200 -5.28 3.14 8.08
N LEU A 201 -6.53 2.71 8.27
CA LEU A 201 -7.40 2.29 7.18
C LEU A 201 -7.64 3.42 6.16
N LEU A 202 -7.92 4.62 6.63
CA LEU A 202 -8.08 5.80 5.77
C LEU A 202 -6.77 6.20 5.09
N ALA A 203 -5.63 6.07 5.77
CA ALA A 203 -4.31 6.34 5.19
C ALA A 203 -4.02 5.39 4.01
N VAL A 204 -4.25 4.08 4.18
CA VAL A 204 -4.11 3.09 3.10
C VAL A 204 -5.06 3.39 1.95
N GLN A 205 -6.35 3.65 2.26
CA GLN A 205 -7.37 3.92 1.24
C GLN A 205 -7.07 5.18 0.42
N ARG A 206 -6.47 6.20 1.03
CA ARG A 206 -6.13 7.49 0.40
C ARG A 206 -4.73 7.53 -0.18
N HIS A 207 -3.91 6.50 0.05
CA HIS A 207 -2.54 6.48 -0.45
C HIS A 207 -2.50 6.59 -1.97
N TYR A 208 -1.64 7.48 -2.47
CA TYR A 208 -1.40 7.64 -3.89
C TYR A 208 -0.03 8.27 -4.13
N VAL A 209 0.84 7.54 -4.82
CA VAL A 209 2.08 8.03 -5.41
C VAL A 209 1.88 8.05 -6.91
N SER A 210 2.04 9.23 -7.50
CA SER A 210 1.79 9.40 -8.94
C SER A 210 2.86 8.72 -9.79
N TYR A 211 2.56 8.50 -11.08
CA TYR A 211 3.56 8.01 -12.02
C TYR A 211 4.79 8.93 -12.10
N ALA A 212 4.57 10.25 -12.09
CA ALA A 212 5.65 11.23 -12.07
C ALA A 212 6.53 11.11 -10.81
N ASP A 213 5.93 10.84 -9.65
CA ASP A 213 6.67 10.64 -8.41
C ASP A 213 7.43 9.31 -8.41
N LEU A 214 6.85 8.23 -8.95
CA LEU A 214 7.60 6.99 -9.17
C LEU A 214 8.81 7.20 -10.10
N LEU A 215 8.70 8.03 -11.14
CA LEU A 215 9.85 8.39 -11.96
C LEU A 215 10.92 9.16 -11.16
N LYS A 216 10.56 10.03 -10.21
CA LYS A 216 11.55 10.65 -9.32
C LYS A 216 12.31 9.62 -8.51
N ILE A 217 11.62 8.59 -8.00
CA ILE A 217 12.26 7.47 -7.29
C ILE A 217 13.20 6.69 -8.22
N ARG A 218 12.77 6.41 -9.47
CA ARG A 218 13.60 5.72 -10.48
C ARG A 218 14.97 6.38 -10.68
N TYR A 219 14.99 7.71 -10.72
CA TYR A 219 16.19 8.51 -10.96
C TYR A 219 16.86 9.02 -9.67
N SER A 220 16.46 8.50 -8.51
CA SER A 220 17.12 8.81 -7.24
C SER A 220 18.48 8.10 -7.10
N PRO A 221 19.38 8.56 -6.21
CA PRO A 221 20.75 8.04 -6.10
C PRO A 221 20.86 6.69 -5.36
N PHE A 222 19.78 5.92 -5.31
CA PHE A 222 19.70 4.64 -4.62
C PHE A 222 18.98 3.61 -5.49
N ASP A 223 19.29 2.33 -5.27
CA ASP A 223 18.63 1.23 -5.96
C ASP A 223 17.39 0.77 -5.21
N CYS A 224 16.49 0.12 -5.95
CA CYS A 224 15.25 -0.44 -5.41
C CYS A 224 15.19 -1.96 -5.62
N LEU A 225 14.59 -2.65 -4.67
CA LEU A 225 14.19 -4.05 -4.75
C LEU A 225 12.69 -4.17 -4.47
N ILE A 226 11.98 -4.98 -5.26
CA ILE A 226 10.58 -5.33 -5.02
C ILE A 226 10.49 -6.83 -4.75
N MET A 227 9.71 -7.21 -3.75
CA MET A 227 9.42 -8.61 -3.44
C MET A 227 7.92 -8.81 -3.22
N VAL A 228 7.36 -9.89 -3.75
CA VAL A 228 5.91 -10.15 -3.68
C VAL A 228 5.61 -11.64 -3.61
N GLY A 229 4.59 -12.02 -2.83
CA GLY A 229 4.02 -13.37 -2.85
C GLY A 229 3.01 -13.52 -3.99
N THR A 230 3.09 -14.62 -4.74
CA THR A 230 2.21 -14.83 -5.91
C THR A 230 0.76 -15.19 -5.53
N GLU A 231 0.50 -15.52 -4.27
CA GLU A 231 -0.82 -15.85 -3.74
C GLU A 231 -1.30 -14.85 -2.67
N ASP A 232 -0.79 -13.61 -2.71
CA ASP A 232 -1.17 -12.55 -1.78
C ASP A 232 -2.67 -12.15 -1.93
N ARG A 233 -3.44 -12.39 -0.85
CA ARG A 233 -4.88 -12.12 -0.78
C ARG A 233 -5.22 -10.69 -0.37
N LEU A 234 -4.24 -9.91 0.10
CA LEU A 234 -4.42 -8.54 0.58
C LEU A 234 -3.93 -7.49 -0.42
N VAL A 235 -2.83 -7.78 -1.11
CA VAL A 235 -2.26 -6.91 -2.15
C VAL A 235 -2.03 -7.72 -3.41
N ARG A 236 -2.68 -7.31 -4.51
CA ARG A 236 -2.53 -8.00 -5.80
C ARG A 236 -1.09 -7.91 -6.28
N GLU A 237 -0.51 -9.04 -6.69
CA GLU A 237 0.83 -9.08 -7.32
C GLU A 237 0.96 -8.14 -8.53
N ALA A 238 -0.15 -7.86 -9.22
CA ALA A 238 -0.25 -6.88 -10.30
C ALA A 238 0.34 -5.50 -9.94
N ASN A 239 0.21 -5.09 -8.68
CA ASN A 239 0.76 -3.82 -8.21
C ASN A 239 2.29 -3.80 -8.25
N SER A 240 2.93 -4.92 -7.90
CA SER A 240 4.39 -5.04 -7.96
C SER A 240 4.90 -4.93 -9.40
N TYR A 241 4.19 -5.48 -10.39
CA TYR A 241 4.56 -5.29 -11.81
C TYR A 241 4.41 -3.84 -12.27
N ILE A 242 3.38 -3.12 -11.80
CA ILE A 242 3.18 -1.70 -12.14
C ILE A 242 4.32 -0.84 -11.58
N ILE A 243 4.67 -1.04 -10.31
CA ILE A 243 5.78 -0.34 -9.67
C ILE A 243 7.10 -0.72 -10.38
N GLN A 244 7.34 -2.01 -10.61
CA GLN A 244 8.55 -2.53 -11.26
C GLN A 244 8.77 -1.92 -12.65
N ARG A 245 7.74 -1.86 -13.49
CA ARG A 245 7.83 -1.27 -14.84
C ARG A 245 8.20 0.20 -14.79
N THR A 246 7.68 0.92 -13.79
CA THR A 246 7.94 2.35 -13.63
C THR A 246 9.32 2.60 -13.05
N LEU A 247 9.69 1.91 -11.97
CA LEU A 247 10.98 2.07 -11.29
C LEU A 247 12.15 1.42 -12.04
N GLY A 248 11.89 0.47 -12.94
CA GLY A 248 12.93 -0.29 -13.64
C GLY A 248 13.80 -1.14 -12.72
N CYS A 249 13.29 -1.52 -11.55
CA CYS A 249 14.05 -2.19 -10.51
C CYS A 249 13.87 -3.72 -10.53
N ARG A 250 14.70 -4.42 -9.74
CA ARG A 250 14.63 -5.89 -9.61
C ARG A 250 13.34 -6.28 -8.88
N LEU A 251 12.65 -7.29 -9.41
CA LEU A 251 11.46 -7.88 -8.81
C LEU A 251 11.72 -9.37 -8.51
N VAL A 252 11.52 -9.76 -7.26
CA VAL A 252 11.58 -11.15 -6.80
C VAL A 252 10.17 -11.62 -6.51
N LYS A 253 9.79 -12.74 -7.15
CA LYS A 253 8.50 -13.40 -6.90
C LYS A 253 8.74 -14.57 -5.96
N LEU A 254 7.99 -14.59 -4.87
CA LEU A 254 7.96 -15.67 -3.90
C LEU A 254 6.79 -16.58 -4.27
N GLU A 255 7.10 -17.64 -4.99
CA GLU A 255 6.09 -18.55 -5.54
C GLU A 255 5.32 -19.26 -4.41
N HIS A 256 3.99 -19.28 -4.53
CA HIS A 256 3.06 -19.83 -3.54
C HIS A 256 3.06 -19.14 -2.18
N ALA A 257 3.66 -17.95 -2.06
CA ALA A 257 3.65 -17.18 -0.82
C ALA A 257 2.45 -16.24 -0.75
N GLY A 258 1.91 -16.05 0.44
CA GLY A 258 0.84 -15.09 0.73
C GLY A 258 1.38 -13.72 1.16
N HIS A 259 0.54 -12.95 1.86
CA HIS A 259 0.91 -11.64 2.43
C HIS A 259 1.86 -11.75 3.63
N GLY A 260 1.78 -12.86 4.38
CA GLY A 260 2.60 -13.20 5.56
C GLY A 260 4.04 -13.61 5.22
N LEU A 261 4.57 -13.10 4.11
CA LEU A 261 5.85 -13.49 3.51
C LEU A 261 7.05 -13.28 4.45
N LEU A 262 6.98 -12.35 5.41
CA LEU A 262 8.04 -12.12 6.41
C LEU A 262 8.38 -13.38 7.22
N GLY A 263 7.36 -14.20 7.53
CA GLY A 263 7.54 -15.48 8.21
C GLY A 263 7.59 -16.65 7.24
N GLU A 264 6.68 -16.70 6.28
CA GLU A 264 6.55 -17.80 5.32
C GLU A 264 7.79 -18.01 4.45
N CYS A 265 8.45 -16.92 4.06
CA CYS A 265 9.64 -16.88 3.21
C CYS A 265 10.79 -16.16 3.91
N ALA A 266 10.88 -16.28 5.25
CA ALA A 266 11.84 -15.55 6.06
C ALA A 266 13.28 -15.72 5.56
N LYS A 267 13.67 -16.96 5.23
CA LYS A 267 15.01 -17.29 4.76
C LYS A 267 15.31 -16.60 3.42
N GLU A 268 14.43 -16.79 2.44
CA GLU A 268 14.57 -16.23 1.10
C GLU A 268 14.60 -14.70 1.12
N ILE A 269 13.75 -14.07 1.95
CA ILE A 269 13.75 -12.62 2.13
C ILE A 269 15.05 -12.14 2.77
N ASN A 270 15.51 -12.82 3.82
CA ASN A 270 16.74 -12.42 4.52
C ASN A 270 17.96 -12.53 3.59
N GLU A 271 18.06 -13.60 2.81
CA GLU A 271 19.12 -13.80 1.83
C GLU A 271 19.08 -12.75 0.72
N GLU A 272 17.91 -12.46 0.15
CA GLU A 272 17.77 -11.44 -0.90
C GLU A 272 18.05 -10.03 -0.39
N LEU A 273 17.58 -9.68 0.81
CA LEU A 273 17.89 -8.39 1.44
C LEU A 273 19.40 -8.27 1.72
N PHE A 274 20.02 -9.31 2.28
CA PHE A 274 21.45 -9.30 2.58
C PHE A 274 22.28 -9.12 1.32
N ASN A 275 22.03 -9.94 0.29
CA ASN A 275 22.73 -9.85 -0.99
C ASN A 275 22.54 -8.49 -1.66
N PHE A 276 21.31 -7.94 -1.58
CA PHE A 276 21.03 -6.62 -2.09
C PHE A 276 21.86 -5.56 -1.35
N PHE A 277 21.82 -5.52 -0.01
CA PHE A 277 22.56 -4.54 0.78
C PHE A 277 24.08 -4.65 0.59
N GLU A 278 24.62 -5.86 0.49
CA GLU A 278 26.04 -6.07 0.18
C GLU A 278 26.40 -5.52 -1.21
N SER A 279 25.54 -5.72 -2.23
CA SER A 279 25.77 -5.16 -3.57
C SER A 279 25.79 -3.63 -3.59
N ILE A 280 24.99 -3.00 -2.72
CA ILE A 280 25.00 -1.53 -2.54
C ILE A 280 26.32 -1.07 -1.92
N ARG A 281 26.78 -1.80 -0.90
CA ARG A 281 28.03 -1.51 -0.19
C ARG A 281 29.26 -1.61 -1.10
N THR A 282 29.29 -2.60 -2.00
CA THR A 282 30.42 -2.79 -2.92
C THR A 282 30.44 -1.79 -4.07
N ASN A 283 29.27 -1.26 -4.48
CA ASN A 283 29.14 -0.35 -5.62
C ASN A 283 29.15 1.14 -5.25
N ASP A 284 29.35 1.49 -3.98
CA ASP A 284 29.22 2.87 -3.47
C ASP A 284 30.23 3.86 -4.09
N SER A 285 31.36 3.37 -4.60
CA SER A 285 32.39 4.21 -5.26
C SER A 285 32.09 4.58 -6.72
N SER A 286 31.03 4.02 -7.34
CA SER A 286 30.73 4.20 -8.78
C SER A 286 29.29 4.66 -9.07
N ARG A 287 28.52 5.06 -8.06
CA ARG A 287 27.13 5.52 -8.23
C ARG A 287 27.07 6.84 -9.02
N ILE A 288 27.02 6.71 -10.34
CA ILE A 288 26.70 7.80 -11.26
C ILE A 288 25.29 8.30 -10.90
N LYS A 289 25.16 9.60 -10.61
CA LYS A 289 23.84 10.25 -10.52
C LYS A 289 23.07 9.91 -11.80
N ARG A 290 21.98 9.16 -11.66
CA ARG A 290 21.06 8.92 -12.77
C ARG A 290 20.31 10.22 -13.01
N GLU A 291 20.73 11.00 -14.00
CA GLU A 291 19.94 12.17 -14.38
C GLU A 291 18.63 11.72 -14.99
N VAL A 292 17.54 12.37 -14.58
CA VAL A 292 16.24 12.25 -15.26
C VAL A 292 16.47 12.73 -16.70
N PRO A 293 16.22 11.92 -17.75
CA PRO A 293 16.35 12.39 -19.12
C PRO A 293 15.42 13.57 -19.39
N GLU A 294 15.83 14.53 -20.23
CA GLU A 294 15.07 15.77 -20.51
C GLU A 294 13.63 15.51 -21.00
N GLU A 295 13.42 14.40 -21.73
CA GLU A 295 12.09 13.93 -22.15
C GLU A 295 11.16 13.70 -20.95
N TYR A 296 11.66 13.04 -19.89
CA TYR A 296 10.90 12.79 -18.68
C TYR A 296 10.83 14.02 -17.77
N LYS A 297 11.81 14.94 -17.80
CA LYS A 297 11.70 16.22 -17.05
C LYS A 297 10.49 17.03 -17.53
N THR A 298 10.29 17.08 -18.85
CA THR A 298 9.14 17.76 -19.46
C THR A 298 7.83 17.04 -19.14
N GLU A 299 7.82 15.70 -19.20
CA GLU A 299 6.65 14.89 -18.86
C GLU A 299 6.27 14.99 -17.37
N ILE A 300 7.24 14.89 -16.46
CA ILE A 300 7.06 15.08 -15.01
C ILE A 300 6.49 16.47 -14.75
N LYS A 301 7.08 17.53 -15.34
CA LYS A 301 6.59 18.90 -15.17
C LYS A 301 5.18 19.09 -15.71
N ALA A 302 4.83 18.47 -16.84
CA ALA A 302 3.49 18.50 -17.41
C ALA A 302 2.48 17.75 -16.53
N LEU A 303 2.84 16.59 -15.99
CA LEU A 303 2.02 15.81 -15.07
C LEU A 303 1.83 16.55 -13.74
N GLU A 304 2.89 17.18 -13.21
CA GLU A 304 2.84 18.01 -12.00
C GLU A 304 1.96 19.24 -12.19
N GLN A 305 2.09 19.96 -13.30
CA GLN A 305 1.22 21.10 -13.62
C GLN A 305 -0.24 20.67 -13.78
N CYS A 306 -0.48 19.50 -14.39
CA CYS A 306 -1.81 18.90 -14.47
C CYS A 306 -2.36 18.54 -13.08
N CYS A 307 -1.52 18.04 -12.16
CA CYS A 307 -1.91 17.75 -10.78
C CYS A 307 -2.12 19.04 -9.95
N GLN A 308 -1.30 20.07 -10.12
CA GLN A 308 -1.41 21.36 -9.42
C GLN A 308 -2.65 22.14 -9.84
N HIS A 309 -2.97 22.18 -11.14
CA HIS A 309 -4.23 22.76 -11.65
C HIS A 309 -5.46 21.92 -11.29
N ARG A 310 -5.25 20.71 -10.78
CA ARG A 310 -6.27 19.83 -10.21
C ARG A 310 -6.11 19.67 -8.70
N THR A 311 -5.83 20.75 -7.98
CA THR A 311 -6.16 20.81 -6.54
C THR A 311 -7.66 20.56 -6.28
N HIS A 312 -8.48 20.48 -7.34
CA HIS A 312 -9.81 19.86 -7.37
C HIS A 312 -9.91 18.67 -8.36
N CYS A 313 -9.04 17.67 -8.27
CA CYS A 313 -9.05 16.54 -9.19
C CYS A 313 -10.20 15.55 -8.91
N LEU A 314 -11.22 15.60 -9.77
CA LEU A 314 -12.16 14.54 -10.20
C LEU A 314 -12.03 13.11 -9.64
N ILE A 315 -10.82 12.55 -9.51
CA ILE A 315 -10.59 11.23 -8.93
C ILE A 315 -10.82 11.25 -7.42
N TYR A 316 -10.33 12.27 -6.70
CA TYR A 316 -10.57 12.43 -5.27
C TYR A 316 -12.05 12.66 -4.95
N ASP A 317 -12.78 13.35 -5.83
CA ASP A 317 -14.21 13.61 -5.64
C ASP A 317 -15.07 12.38 -5.98
N ILE A 318 -14.78 11.64 -7.05
CA ILE A 318 -15.53 10.42 -7.41
C ILE A 318 -15.17 9.25 -6.48
N VAL A 319 -13.88 9.07 -6.16
CA VAL A 319 -13.43 8.09 -5.17
C VAL A 319 -13.92 8.50 -3.79
N GLY A 320 -13.91 9.79 -3.44
CA GLY A 320 -14.50 10.32 -2.21
C GLY A 320 -16.01 10.11 -2.13
N LEU A 321 -16.75 10.22 -3.22
CA LEU A 321 -18.19 9.97 -3.29
C LEU A 321 -18.52 8.48 -3.12
N ILE A 322 -17.83 7.61 -3.86
CA ILE A 322 -17.99 6.15 -3.76
C ILE A 322 -17.54 5.65 -2.37
N ASN A 323 -16.45 6.21 -1.84
CA ASN A 323 -15.96 5.88 -0.50
C ASN A 323 -16.85 6.45 0.60
N GLY A 324 -17.47 7.62 0.40
CA GLY A 324 -18.46 8.19 1.31
C GLY A 324 -19.72 7.34 1.41
N LEU A 325 -20.16 6.77 0.29
CA LEU A 325 -21.24 5.78 0.25
C LEU A 325 -20.85 4.47 0.95
N PHE A 326 -19.61 4.00 0.75
CA PHE A 326 -19.11 2.79 1.40
C PHE A 326 -18.91 2.96 2.91
N ILE A 327 -18.36 4.09 3.34
CA ILE A 327 -18.24 4.48 4.76
C ILE A 327 -19.62 4.67 5.38
N GLY A 328 -20.56 5.32 4.68
CA GLY A 328 -21.95 5.46 5.13
C GLY A 328 -22.61 4.10 5.34
N MET A 329 -22.35 3.13 4.46
CA MET A 329 -22.85 1.75 4.58
C MET A 329 -22.20 1.02 5.76
N ILE A 330 -20.89 1.15 5.97
CA ILE A 330 -20.17 0.57 7.11
C ILE A 330 -20.65 1.17 8.44
N LEU A 331 -20.81 2.51 8.51
CA LEU A 331 -21.30 3.20 9.69
C LEU A 331 -22.73 2.79 10.02
N TYR A 332 -23.57 2.68 8.98
CA TYR A 332 -24.95 2.21 9.10
C TYR A 332 -25.02 0.78 9.66
N ILE A 333 -24.19 -0.13 9.13
CA ILE A 333 -24.11 -1.51 9.61
C ILE A 333 -23.59 -1.55 11.06
N LEU A 334 -22.55 -0.78 11.39
CA LEU A 334 -22.00 -0.69 12.75
C LEU A 334 -23.02 -0.14 13.76
N LEU A 335 -23.77 0.90 13.40
CA LEU A 335 -24.84 1.47 14.24
C LEU A 335 -26.01 0.49 14.42
N THR A 336 -26.28 -0.33 13.41
CA THR A 336 -27.29 -1.39 13.47
C THR A 336 -26.82 -2.55 14.37
N ILE A 337 -25.52 -2.89 14.35
CA ILE A 337 -24.90 -3.94 15.17
C ILE A 337 -24.74 -3.51 16.64
N VAL A 338 -24.48 -2.24 16.92
CA VAL A 338 -24.27 -1.71 18.28
C VAL A 338 -25.60 -1.53 19.05
N GLY A 339 -26.75 -1.68 18.40
CA GLY A 339 -28.04 -1.81 19.08
C GLY A 339 -28.55 -0.49 19.67
N LEU A 340 -29.18 0.33 18.83
CA LEU A 340 -30.16 1.29 19.32
C LEU A 340 -31.53 0.62 19.33
N THR A 341 -32.09 0.49 20.53
CA THR A 341 -33.42 -0.04 20.80
C THR A 341 -34.47 0.75 20.00
N LYS A 342 -35.45 -0.01 19.46
CA LYS A 342 -36.57 0.47 18.64
C LYS A 342 -37.27 1.65 19.32
N GLY A 343 -37.02 2.87 18.86
CA GLY A 343 -37.73 4.07 19.34
C GLY A 343 -37.17 5.42 18.87
N GLN A 344 -35.86 5.53 18.62
CA GLN A 344 -35.22 6.81 18.24
C GLN A 344 -34.83 6.93 16.75
N LEU A 345 -35.13 5.89 15.94
CA LEU A 345 -34.61 5.75 14.58
C LEU A 345 -35.30 6.66 13.53
N THR A 346 -36.54 7.10 13.74
CA THR A 346 -37.31 7.81 12.71
C THR A 346 -36.77 9.21 12.37
N GLY A 347 -36.26 9.96 13.36
CA GLY A 347 -35.69 11.29 13.13
C GLY A 347 -34.26 11.28 12.54
N ILE A 348 -33.44 10.30 12.94
CA ILE A 348 -32.05 10.17 12.46
C ILE A 348 -32.02 9.64 11.01
N HIS A 349 -32.93 8.71 10.65
CA HIS A 349 -33.05 8.21 9.28
C HIS A 349 -33.44 9.29 8.27
N PHE A 350 -34.34 10.20 8.62
CA PHE A 350 -34.80 11.26 7.71
C PHE A 350 -33.69 12.29 7.45
N THR A 351 -32.95 12.66 8.49
CA THR A 351 -31.88 13.67 8.40
C THR A 351 -30.65 13.10 7.66
N MET A 352 -30.27 11.84 7.92
CA MET A 352 -29.16 11.20 7.19
C MET A 352 -29.50 10.92 5.72
N ASN A 353 -30.71 10.45 5.40
CA ASN A 353 -31.11 10.23 4.01
C ASN A 353 -31.09 11.53 3.20
N THR A 354 -31.48 12.65 3.80
CA THR A 354 -31.46 13.96 3.14
C THR A 354 -30.02 14.46 2.90
N VAL A 355 -29.12 14.30 3.88
CA VAL A 355 -27.70 14.67 3.73
C VAL A 355 -26.97 13.79 2.71
N ILE A 356 -27.24 12.48 2.71
CA ILE A 356 -26.70 11.54 1.72
C ILE A 356 -27.24 11.89 0.32
N LEU A 357 -28.54 12.19 0.19
CA LEU A 357 -29.16 12.53 -1.10
C LEU A 357 -28.62 13.86 -1.68
N ILE A 358 -28.46 14.90 -0.85
CA ILE A 358 -27.86 16.18 -1.27
C ILE A 358 -26.38 16.00 -1.64
N GLY A 359 -25.64 15.18 -0.88
CA GLY A 359 -24.26 14.82 -1.18
C GLY A 359 -24.13 14.07 -2.51
N CYS A 360 -25.01 13.09 -2.75
CA CYS A 360 -25.07 12.31 -3.99
C CYS A 360 -25.45 13.17 -5.20
N LEU A 361 -26.45 14.06 -5.08
CA LEU A 361 -26.91 14.92 -6.18
C LEU A 361 -25.86 15.97 -6.58
N ASN A 362 -25.17 16.56 -5.60
CA ASN A 362 -24.07 17.49 -5.86
C ASN A 362 -22.84 16.77 -6.44
N GLY A 363 -22.54 15.55 -5.98
CA GLY A 363 -21.51 14.69 -6.57
C GLY A 363 -21.82 14.28 -8.01
N PHE A 364 -23.09 13.96 -8.30
CA PHE A 364 -23.54 13.55 -9.64
C PHE A 364 -23.46 14.68 -10.66
N ARG A 365 -23.87 15.91 -10.29
CA ARG A 365 -23.72 17.10 -11.15
C ARG A 365 -22.26 17.44 -11.46
N ARG A 366 -21.35 17.24 -10.51
CA ARG A 366 -19.91 17.44 -10.70
C ARG A 366 -19.28 16.33 -11.57
N ALA A 367 -19.71 15.07 -11.39
CA ALA A 367 -19.24 13.94 -12.20
C ALA A 367 -19.58 14.11 -13.70
N ILE A 368 -20.79 14.58 -14.04
CA ILE A 368 -21.21 14.79 -15.43
C ILE A 368 -20.36 15.85 -16.14
N LYS A 369 -20.09 17.00 -15.51
CA LYS A 369 -19.23 18.06 -16.08
C LYS A 369 -17.79 17.59 -16.30
N CYS A 370 -17.34 16.59 -15.54
CA CYS A 370 -15.98 16.10 -15.62
C CYS A 370 -15.78 14.90 -16.54
N ILE A 371 -16.80 14.05 -16.73
CA ILE A 371 -16.79 13.01 -17.79
C ILE A 371 -16.65 13.68 -19.16
N TYR A 372 -17.30 14.83 -19.36
CA TYR A 372 -17.17 15.66 -20.56
C TYR A 372 -15.72 16.10 -20.84
N HIS A 373 -14.94 16.48 -19.81
CA HIS A 373 -13.54 16.88 -19.97
C HIS A 373 -12.54 15.69 -20.04
N ALA A 374 -12.82 14.57 -19.38
CA ALA A 374 -12.00 13.35 -19.43
C ALA A 374 -12.01 12.71 -20.84
N PHE A 375 -13.10 12.85 -21.58
CA PHE A 375 -13.20 12.42 -22.97
C PHE A 375 -12.19 13.14 -23.87
N HIS A 376 -11.91 14.43 -23.62
CA HIS A 376 -10.90 15.20 -24.34
C HIS A 376 -9.45 14.85 -23.94
N ALA A 377 -9.19 14.50 -22.67
CA ALA A 377 -7.88 14.06 -22.21
C ALA A 377 -7.47 12.68 -22.78
N ARG A 378 -8.46 11.83 -23.11
CA ARG A 378 -8.23 10.51 -23.73
C ARG A 378 -7.60 10.62 -25.12
N GLN A 379 -7.96 11.65 -25.89
CA GLN A 379 -7.33 11.95 -27.18
C GLN A 379 -5.85 12.35 -27.03
N PHE A 380 -5.47 12.93 -25.88
CA PHE A 380 -4.08 13.30 -25.59
C PHE A 380 -3.22 12.08 -25.27
N VAL A 381 -3.72 11.15 -24.43
CA VAL A 381 -2.98 9.93 -24.04
C VAL A 381 -2.83 8.97 -25.23
N GLN A 382 -3.86 8.78 -26.06
CA GLN A 382 -3.77 7.97 -27.28
C GLN A 382 -2.70 8.48 -28.26
N LYS A 383 -2.49 9.79 -28.32
CA LYS A 383 -1.47 10.41 -29.19
C LYS A 383 -0.03 10.11 -28.73
N HIS A 384 0.19 9.76 -27.46
CA HIS A 384 1.52 9.57 -26.87
C HIS A 384 1.85 8.11 -26.53
N GLN A 385 0.88 7.19 -26.59
CA GLN A 385 1.11 5.73 -26.49
C GLN A 385 2.12 5.23 -27.55
N LEU A 386 2.12 5.85 -28.74
CA LEU A 386 3.02 5.56 -29.85
C LEU A 386 4.50 5.92 -29.59
N LEU A 387 4.77 6.80 -28.62
CA LEU A 387 6.13 7.15 -28.18
C LEU A 387 6.66 6.15 -27.14
N LEU A 388 5.78 5.60 -26.31
CA LEU A 388 6.12 4.58 -25.32
C LEU A 388 6.54 3.25 -25.98
N ASP A 389 5.89 2.87 -27.09
CA ASP A 389 6.28 1.68 -27.85
C ASP A 389 7.66 1.84 -28.53
N ARG A 390 8.07 3.07 -28.86
CA ARG A 390 9.41 3.35 -29.42
C ARG A 390 10.52 3.34 -28.36
N ALA A 391 10.24 3.80 -27.15
CA ALA A 391 11.21 3.77 -26.05
C ALA A 391 11.54 2.33 -25.59
N ALA A 392 10.56 1.42 -25.66
CA ALA A 392 10.76 0.01 -25.31
C ALA A 392 11.67 -0.76 -26.29
N HIS A 393 11.82 -0.29 -27.54
CA HIS A 393 12.64 -0.95 -28.57
C HIS A 393 14.10 -0.48 -28.63
N HIS A 394 14.49 0.59 -27.93
CA HIS A 394 15.86 1.12 -27.96
C HIS A 394 16.70 0.85 -26.69
N GLY A 395 16.15 0.15 -25.70
CA GLY A 395 16.90 -0.33 -24.53
C GLY A 395 17.66 -1.63 -24.83
N GLY A 396 18.82 -1.53 -25.47
CA GLY A 396 19.69 -2.68 -25.73
C GLY A 396 20.27 -3.30 -24.46
N ILE A 397 19.73 -4.45 -24.05
CA ILE A 397 20.47 -5.55 -23.43
C ILE A 397 19.88 -6.84 -24.02
N GLY A 398 20.67 -7.53 -24.83
CA GLY A 398 20.27 -8.78 -25.49
C GLY A 398 20.03 -9.88 -24.46
N VAL A 399 18.78 -10.30 -24.33
CA VAL A 399 18.41 -11.63 -23.83
C VAL A 399 17.61 -12.28 -24.94
N ALA A 400 18.19 -13.30 -25.57
CA ALA A 400 17.54 -14.09 -26.60
C ALA A 400 16.30 -14.78 -26.00
N LEU A 401 15.12 -14.44 -26.52
CA LEU A 401 13.90 -15.22 -26.29
C LEU A 401 13.88 -16.41 -27.28
N PRO A 402 13.44 -17.61 -26.87
CA PRO A 402 13.37 -18.78 -27.76
C PRO A 402 12.42 -18.58 -28.96
N GLU A 403 12.77 -19.20 -30.07
CA GLU A 403 12.25 -18.97 -31.43
C GLU A 403 10.85 -19.57 -31.75
N GLU A 404 9.94 -19.66 -30.77
CA GLU A 404 8.57 -20.16 -30.99
C GLU A 404 7.51 -19.09 -30.66
N SER A 405 7.38 -18.07 -31.51
CA SER A 405 6.13 -17.27 -31.60
C SER A 405 5.97 -16.50 -32.92
N LYS A 406 6.62 -16.96 -34.01
CA LYS A 406 6.48 -16.37 -35.36
C LYS A 406 5.15 -16.70 -36.07
N ASN A 407 4.08 -17.01 -35.36
CA ASN A 407 2.76 -17.18 -35.97
C ASN A 407 1.75 -16.20 -35.37
N GLY A 408 1.16 -15.42 -36.29
CA GLY A 408 0.26 -14.27 -36.11
C GLY A 408 -0.58 -14.21 -34.84
N ILE A 409 -0.47 -13.07 -34.15
CA ILE A 409 -1.44 -12.63 -33.14
C ILE A 409 -2.75 -12.28 -33.88
N PRO A 410 -3.90 -12.86 -33.50
CA PRO A 410 -5.19 -12.47 -34.06
C PRO A 410 -5.53 -11.04 -33.59
N HIS A 411 -5.87 -10.16 -34.53
CA HIS A 411 -6.54 -8.89 -34.24
C HIS A 411 -7.88 -9.18 -33.55
N GLY A 412 -7.93 -9.04 -32.22
CA GLY A 412 -9.16 -9.32 -31.47
C GLY A 412 -9.00 -9.29 -29.96
N CYS A 413 -8.50 -8.19 -29.39
CA CYS A 413 -8.68 -7.89 -27.96
C CYS A 413 -8.79 -6.37 -27.78
N GLY A 414 -9.90 -5.82 -28.29
CA GLY A 414 -10.38 -4.53 -27.82
C GLY A 414 -10.94 -4.71 -26.41
N PHE A 415 -10.30 -4.12 -25.41
CA PHE A 415 -10.98 -3.84 -24.14
C PHE A 415 -12.03 -2.75 -24.42
N GLU A 416 -13.19 -3.17 -24.92
CA GLU A 416 -14.40 -2.35 -24.84
C GLU A 416 -14.73 -2.17 -23.36
N TYR A 417 -14.61 -0.93 -22.90
CA TYR A 417 -15.09 -0.52 -21.58
C TYR A 417 -16.58 -0.86 -21.49
N PRO A 418 -17.08 -1.42 -20.37
CA PRO A 418 -18.50 -1.69 -20.23
C PRO A 418 -19.20 -0.40 -19.81
N ILE A 419 -19.21 0.61 -20.69
CA ILE A 419 -20.10 1.78 -20.59
C ILE A 419 -21.55 1.28 -20.59
N HIS A 420 -21.84 0.21 -21.33
CA HIS A 420 -23.13 -0.46 -21.33
C HIS A 420 -23.52 -1.05 -19.97
N SER A 421 -22.59 -1.64 -19.20
CA SER A 421 -22.92 -2.18 -17.87
C SER A 421 -23.15 -1.09 -16.83
N ILE A 422 -22.48 0.07 -16.95
CA ILE A 422 -22.73 1.24 -16.10
C ILE A 422 -24.08 1.88 -16.45
N ILE A 423 -24.41 2.03 -17.74
CA ILE A 423 -25.72 2.51 -18.19
C ILE A 423 -26.84 1.53 -17.79
N PHE A 424 -26.58 0.22 -17.85
CA PHE A 424 -27.53 -0.81 -17.42
C PHE A 424 -27.81 -0.75 -15.92
N ILE A 425 -26.77 -0.61 -15.08
CA ILE A 425 -26.93 -0.46 -13.62
C ILE A 425 -27.65 0.85 -13.27
N ILE A 426 -27.34 1.96 -13.96
CA ILE A 426 -28.03 3.25 -13.78
C ILE A 426 -29.50 3.17 -14.20
N SER A 427 -29.80 2.45 -15.29
CA SER A 427 -31.17 2.23 -15.76
C SER A 427 -31.95 1.30 -14.82
N LEU A 428 -31.31 0.27 -14.27
CA LEU A 428 -31.91 -0.65 -13.31
C LEU A 428 -32.26 0.07 -11.99
N ILE A 429 -31.37 0.95 -11.52
CA ILE A 429 -31.61 1.79 -10.33
C ILE A 429 -32.74 2.79 -10.60
N GLY A 430 -32.83 3.37 -11.80
CA GLY A 430 -33.93 4.23 -12.22
C GLY A 430 -35.29 3.54 -12.26
N ILE A 431 -35.34 2.30 -12.79
CA ILE A 431 -36.56 1.48 -12.88
C ILE A 431 -37.02 1.03 -11.49
N ILE A 432 -36.10 0.61 -10.62
CA ILE A 432 -36.41 0.22 -9.23
C ILE A 432 -36.94 1.41 -8.42
N TYR A 433 -36.53 2.65 -8.75
CA TYR A 433 -37.03 3.86 -8.08
C TYR A 433 -38.39 4.32 -8.63
N GLN A 434 -38.68 4.15 -9.92
CA GLN A 434 -40.01 4.43 -10.48
C GLN A 434 -41.09 3.48 -9.96
N GLN A 435 -40.77 2.23 -9.66
CA GLN A 435 -41.72 1.26 -9.11
C GLN A 435 -42.07 1.49 -7.62
N LYS A 436 -41.41 2.43 -6.93
CA LYS A 436 -41.72 2.79 -5.53
C LYS A 436 -42.43 4.14 -5.37
N LEU A 437 -42.74 4.82 -6.48
CA LEU A 437 -43.39 6.14 -6.50
C LEU A 437 -44.76 6.14 -7.22
N ILE A 438 -45.36 4.97 -7.45
CA ILE A 438 -46.76 4.81 -7.88
C ILE A 438 -47.55 4.16 -6.74
#